data_AF-A0A8S8YG43-F1
#
_entry.id   AF-A0A8S8YG43-F1
#
_cell.length_a   1.000
_cell.length_b   1.000
_cell.length_c   1.000
_cell.angle_alpha   90.00
_cell.angle_beta   90.00
_cell.angle_gamma   90.00
#
_symmetry.space_group_name_H-M   'P 1'
#
loop_
_entity.id
_entity.type
_entity.pdbx_description
1 polymer ?
#
loop_
_entity_poly.entity_id
_entity_poly.type
_entity_poly.pdbx_seq_one_letter_code
_entity_poly.pdbx_strand_id
1 'polypeptide(L)'
;MESMTKQETPSDLTPSSPTLVSIQNEVREYFGWTEEDDIESAVSMLRRVEDSTVGIWARHNRAATLSKIFRRIVIREARVAILGAAVETDEIASILDGPTLIVAADGAVGAISEMPASLSEKAWSALCA
;
A
#
# COMPACT_ATOMS: atom_id res chain seq x y z
N MET A 1 -35.67 5.41 -19.45
CA MET A 1 -34.95 4.89 -18.28
C MET A 1 -33.64 5.65 -18.21
N GLU A 2 -33.57 6.64 -17.33
CA GLU A 2 -32.37 7.44 -17.12
C GLU A 2 -31.23 6.55 -16.64
N SER A 3 -30.13 6.54 -17.38
CA SER A 3 -28.87 5.96 -16.94
C SER A 3 -28.33 6.84 -15.82
N MET A 4 -28.47 6.40 -14.58
CA MET A 4 -27.81 7.01 -13.44
C MET A 4 -26.30 6.94 -13.68
N THR A 5 -25.69 8.06 -14.04
CA THR A 5 -24.23 8.19 -14.08
C THR A 5 -23.71 7.99 -12.67
N LYS A 6 -23.06 6.85 -12.43
CA LYS A 6 -22.34 6.55 -11.19
C LYS A 6 -21.34 7.69 -10.98
N GLN A 7 -21.51 8.49 -9.94
CA GLN A 7 -20.54 9.53 -9.60
C GLN A 7 -19.22 8.81 -9.30
N GLU A 8 -18.20 9.05 -10.14
CA GLU A 8 -16.87 8.52 -9.89
C GLU A 8 -16.36 9.10 -8.58
N THR A 9 -16.15 8.21 -7.61
CA THR A 9 -15.52 8.59 -6.36
C THR A 9 -14.01 8.66 -6.58
N PRO A 10 -13.27 9.52 -5.85
CA PRO A 10 -11.80 9.55 -5.94
C PRO A 10 -11.12 8.21 -5.62
N SER A 11 -11.87 7.25 -5.06
CA SER A 11 -11.46 5.88 -4.75
C SER A 11 -11.73 4.87 -5.87
N ASP A 12 -12.44 5.24 -6.94
CA ASP A 12 -12.61 4.39 -8.11
C ASP A 12 -11.31 4.40 -8.92
N LEU A 13 -10.45 3.43 -8.64
CA LEU A 13 -9.16 3.28 -9.31
C LEU A 13 -9.34 2.48 -10.60
N THR A 14 -8.89 3.05 -11.72
CA THR A 14 -8.79 2.32 -12.99
C THR A 14 -7.37 1.78 -13.14
N PRO A 15 -7.18 0.50 -13.47
CA PRO A 15 -5.85 -0.04 -13.68
C PRO A 15 -5.19 0.62 -14.89
N SER A 16 -3.89 0.87 -14.81
CA SER A 16 -3.10 1.36 -15.95
C SER A 16 -3.09 0.38 -17.13
N SER A 17 -3.25 -0.91 -16.84
CA SER A 17 -3.44 -1.99 -17.81
C SER A 17 -4.39 -3.05 -17.25
N PRO A 18 -5.46 -3.44 -17.97
CA PRO A 18 -6.35 -4.52 -17.55
C PRO A 18 -5.62 -5.85 -17.32
N THR A 19 -4.53 -6.10 -18.04
CA THR A 19 -3.73 -7.33 -17.91
C THR A 19 -3.12 -7.48 -16.51
N LEU A 20 -2.78 -6.36 -15.85
CA LEU A 20 -2.24 -6.36 -14.50
C LEU A 20 -3.28 -6.77 -13.45
N VAL A 21 -4.57 -6.64 -13.78
CA VAL A 21 -5.67 -7.14 -12.93
C VAL A 21 -5.99 -8.58 -13.31
N SER A 22 -5.98 -8.92 -14.60
CA SER A 22 -6.33 -10.27 -15.05
C SER A 22 -5.35 -11.35 -14.58
N ILE A 23 -4.08 -11.02 -14.36
CA ILE A 23 -3.10 -11.95 -13.80
C ILE A 23 -3.52 -12.50 -12.42
N GLN A 24 -4.33 -11.75 -11.65
CA GLN A 24 -4.86 -12.25 -10.39
C GLN A 24 -5.78 -13.46 -10.59
N ASN A 25 -6.48 -13.55 -11.73
CA ASN A 25 -7.31 -14.70 -12.05
C ASN A 25 -6.47 -15.96 -12.30
N GLU A 26 -5.30 -15.82 -12.91
CA GLU A 26 -4.37 -16.94 -13.11
C GLU A 26 -3.82 -17.45 -11.77
N VAL A 27 -3.50 -16.53 -10.84
CA VAL A 27 -3.09 -16.87 -9.48
C VAL A 27 -4.22 -17.61 -8.75
N ARG A 28 -5.45 -17.08 -8.82
CA ARG A 28 -6.65 -17.71 -8.25
C ARG A 28 -6.86 -19.11 -8.80
N GLU A 29 -6.82 -19.29 -10.12
CA GLU A 29 -6.95 -20.59 -10.75
C GLU A 29 -5.88 -21.57 -10.28
N TYR A 30 -4.61 -21.14 -10.24
CA TYR A 30 -3.50 -21.97 -9.81
C TYR A 30 -3.64 -22.46 -8.35
N PHE A 31 -4.07 -21.59 -7.44
CA PHE A 31 -4.25 -21.94 -6.03
C PHE A 31 -5.66 -22.47 -5.69
N GLY A 32 -6.57 -22.50 -6.66
CA GLY A 32 -7.96 -22.89 -6.45
C GLY A 32 -8.76 -21.90 -5.59
N TRP A 33 -8.39 -20.62 -5.61
CA TRP A 33 -9.08 -19.55 -4.90
C TRP A 33 -10.17 -18.92 -5.77
N THR A 34 -11.19 -18.41 -5.11
CA THR A 34 -12.27 -17.62 -5.70
C THR A 34 -12.09 -16.14 -5.34
N GLU A 35 -12.82 -15.26 -6.02
CA GLU A 35 -12.89 -13.84 -5.62
C GLU A 35 -13.53 -13.69 -4.23
N GLU A 36 -14.53 -14.51 -3.90
CA GLU A 36 -15.09 -14.59 -2.55
C GLU A 36 -14.03 -14.88 -1.48
N ASP A 37 -13.06 -15.77 -1.74
CA ASP A 37 -11.99 -16.05 -0.78
C ASP A 37 -11.13 -14.82 -0.48
N ASP A 38 -10.88 -13.97 -1.48
CA ASP A 38 -10.16 -12.70 -1.30
C ASP A 38 -10.95 -11.72 -0.43
N ILE A 39 -12.27 -11.63 -0.67
CA ILE A 39 -13.17 -10.79 0.11
C ILE A 39 -13.23 -11.28 1.56
N GLU A 40 -13.41 -12.58 1.77
CA GLU A 40 -13.44 -13.19 3.10
C GLU A 40 -12.13 -12.95 3.85
N SER A 41 -10.99 -13.11 3.17
CA SER A 41 -9.66 -12.81 3.71
C SER A 41 -9.53 -11.35 4.14
N ALA A 42 -9.93 -10.40 3.29
CA ALA A 42 -9.87 -8.97 3.60
C ALA A 42 -10.78 -8.59 4.79
N VAL A 43 -12.00 -9.14 4.84
CA VAL A 43 -12.94 -8.92 5.95
C VAL A 43 -12.40 -9.54 7.24
N SER A 44 -11.84 -10.74 7.18
CA SER A 44 -11.21 -11.42 8.31
C SER A 44 -10.05 -10.60 8.87
N MET A 45 -9.18 -10.06 8.01
CA MET A 45 -8.10 -9.16 8.40
C MET A 45 -8.64 -7.91 9.11
N LEU A 46 -9.68 -7.27 8.57
CA LEU A 46 -10.29 -6.10 9.20
C LEU A 46 -10.83 -6.42 10.60
N ARG A 47 -11.55 -7.54 10.75
CA ARG A 47 -12.05 -8.00 12.06
C ARG A 47 -10.92 -8.22 13.05
N ARG A 48 -9.84 -8.91 12.64
CA ARG A 48 -8.66 -9.12 13.49
C ARG A 48 -8.02 -7.81 13.95
N VAL A 49 -8.01 -6.79 13.08
CA VAL A 49 -7.50 -5.45 13.42
C VAL A 49 -8.44 -4.74 14.40
N GLU A 50 -9.76 -4.85 14.20
CA GLU A 50 -10.77 -4.23 15.07
C GLU A 50 -10.85 -4.88 16.46
N ASP A 51 -10.67 -6.20 16.55
CA ASP A 51 -10.68 -6.97 17.80
C ASP A 51 -9.34 -6.93 18.55
N SER A 52 -8.31 -6.32 17.95
CA SER A 52 -6.97 -6.25 18.53
C SER A 52 -6.88 -5.28 19.70
N THR A 53 -6.08 -5.64 20.70
CA THR A 53 -5.72 -4.76 21.83
C THR A 53 -4.56 -3.81 21.50
N VAL A 54 -3.98 -3.90 20.29
CA VAL A 54 -2.90 -3.02 19.84
C VAL A 54 -3.46 -1.62 19.61
N GLY A 55 -3.13 -0.69 20.52
CA GLY A 55 -3.72 0.65 20.55
C GLY A 55 -3.58 1.43 19.23
N ILE A 56 -2.44 1.32 18.52
CA ILE A 56 -2.23 2.00 17.24
C ILE A 56 -3.20 1.54 16.13
N TRP A 57 -3.80 0.36 16.25
CA TRP A 57 -4.76 -0.20 15.30
C TRP A 57 -6.20 0.21 15.57
N ALA A 58 -6.47 0.84 16.72
CA ALA A 58 -7.78 1.39 17.03
C ALA A 58 -8.26 2.33 15.92
N ARG A 59 -9.57 2.32 15.65
CA ARG A 59 -10.18 3.05 14.51
C ARG A 59 -9.80 4.54 14.46
N HIS A 60 -9.79 5.21 15.61
CA HIS A 60 -9.42 6.62 15.71
C HIS A 60 -7.93 6.86 15.40
N ASN A 61 -7.05 5.95 15.82
CA ASN A 61 -5.61 6.05 15.53
C ASN A 61 -5.33 5.76 14.05
N ARG A 62 -5.99 4.78 13.44
CA ARG A 62 -5.91 4.55 11.98
C ARG A 62 -6.37 5.76 11.19
N ALA A 63 -7.47 6.41 11.57
CA ALA A 63 -7.94 7.63 10.94
C ALA A 63 -6.95 8.81 11.11
N ALA A 64 -6.34 8.93 12.29
CA ALA A 64 -5.31 9.93 12.55
C ALA A 64 -4.04 9.70 11.71
N THR A 65 -3.59 8.44 11.58
CA THR A 65 -2.48 8.04 10.71
C THR A 65 -2.78 8.36 9.25
N LEU A 66 -3.96 7.98 8.74
CA LEU A 66 -4.38 8.31 7.39
C LEU A 66 -4.37 9.82 7.12
N SER A 67 -4.86 10.62 8.08
CA SER A 67 -4.84 12.08 7.99
C SER A 67 -3.41 12.64 7.96
N LYS A 68 -2.47 12.04 8.70
CA LYS A 68 -1.04 12.42 8.67
C LYS A 68 -0.42 12.10 7.31
N ILE A 69 -0.68 10.91 6.76
CA ILE A 69 -0.20 10.49 5.44
C ILE A 69 -0.73 11.43 4.36
N PHE A 70 -2.04 11.71 4.36
CA PHE A 70 -2.67 12.63 3.42
C PHE A 70 -2.02 14.02 3.45
N ARG A 71 -1.79 14.58 4.65
CA ARG A 71 -1.08 15.85 4.79
C ARG A 71 0.35 15.79 4.26
N ARG A 72 1.09 14.71 4.49
CA ARG A 72 2.46 14.55 3.95
C ARG A 72 2.47 14.56 2.42
N ILE A 73 1.49 13.90 1.79
CA ILE A 73 1.37 13.83 0.33
C ILE A 73 1.00 15.21 -0.24
N VAL A 74 -0.03 15.86 0.30
CA VAL A 74 -0.57 17.12 -0.25
C VAL A 74 0.35 18.32 -0.03
N ILE A 75 1.01 18.41 1.13
CA ILE A 75 1.75 19.63 1.51
C ILE A 75 3.15 19.69 0.89
N ARG A 76 3.80 18.54 0.66
CA ARG A 76 5.24 18.49 0.37
C ARG A 76 5.61 18.34 -1.10
N GLU A 77 4.63 18.26 -2.03
CA GLU A 77 4.86 17.86 -3.44
C GLU A 77 5.84 16.68 -3.54
N ALA A 78 5.76 15.75 -2.59
CA ALA A 78 6.70 14.64 -2.49
C ALA A 78 6.34 13.58 -3.52
N ARG A 79 7.35 13.03 -4.20
CA ARG A 79 7.15 11.87 -5.06
C ARG A 79 6.71 10.70 -4.19
N VAL A 80 5.72 9.93 -4.63
CA VAL A 80 5.31 8.69 -3.94
C VAL A 80 5.92 7.52 -4.69
N ALA A 81 6.74 6.73 -4.01
CA ALA A 81 7.31 5.49 -4.52
C ALA A 81 6.60 4.30 -3.87
N ILE A 82 6.06 3.40 -4.70
CA ILE A 82 5.41 2.18 -4.24
C ILE A 82 6.40 1.03 -4.45
N LEU A 83 6.81 0.37 -3.38
CA LEU A 83 7.78 -0.72 -3.43
C LEU A 83 7.07 -2.06 -3.45
N GLY A 84 7.26 -2.82 -4.52
CA GLY A 84 6.79 -4.21 -4.62
C GLY A 84 7.66 -5.16 -3.80
N ALA A 85 7.14 -6.36 -3.53
CA ALA A 85 7.84 -7.36 -2.71
C ALA A 85 9.19 -7.84 -3.30
N ALA A 86 9.40 -7.67 -4.61
CA ALA A 86 10.62 -8.05 -5.31
C ALA A 86 11.59 -6.86 -5.53
N VAL A 87 11.45 -5.78 -4.76
CA VAL A 87 12.34 -4.62 -4.86
C VAL A 87 13.73 -4.95 -4.32
N GLU A 88 14.76 -4.48 -5.01
CA GLU A 88 16.16 -4.63 -4.61
C GLU A 88 16.73 -3.36 -3.97
N THR A 89 17.81 -3.51 -3.18
CA THR A 89 18.38 -2.40 -2.39
C THR A 89 18.91 -1.24 -3.22
N ASP A 90 19.40 -1.50 -4.44
CA ASP A 90 19.88 -0.48 -5.38
C ASP A 90 18.73 0.31 -6.01
N GLU A 91 17.60 -0.34 -6.28
CA GLU A 91 16.36 0.35 -6.71
C GLU A 91 15.87 1.31 -5.63
N ILE A 92 15.90 0.88 -4.35
CA ILE A 92 15.54 1.76 -3.22
C ILE A 92 16.53 2.92 -3.09
N ALA A 93 17.83 2.68 -3.25
CA ALA A 93 18.83 3.76 -3.19
C ALA A 93 18.55 4.85 -4.23
N SER A 94 18.19 4.47 -5.46
CA SER A 94 17.93 5.40 -6.57
C SER A 94 16.77 6.39 -6.32
N ILE A 95 15.79 6.00 -5.50
CA ILE A 95 14.61 6.85 -5.20
C ILE A 95 14.84 7.80 -4.02
N LEU A 96 15.91 7.60 -3.24
CA LEU A 96 16.23 8.40 -2.06
C LEU A 96 16.97 9.72 -2.39
N ASP A 97 17.32 9.97 -3.64
CA ASP A 97 18.06 11.19 -4.05
C ASP A 97 17.24 12.50 -3.95
N GLY A 98 15.96 12.41 -3.60
CA GLY A 98 15.09 13.57 -3.40
C GLY A 98 14.00 13.34 -2.35
N PRO A 99 13.10 14.31 -2.13
CA PRO A 99 11.95 14.16 -1.25
C PRO A 99 10.98 13.12 -1.82
N THR A 100 11.02 11.92 -1.25
CA THR A 100 10.20 10.77 -1.64
C THR A 100 9.47 10.23 -0.41
N LEU A 101 8.20 9.90 -0.57
CA LEU A 101 7.39 9.13 0.37
C LEU A 101 7.33 7.68 -0.11
N ILE A 102 7.66 6.74 0.78
CA ILE A 102 7.71 5.32 0.45
C ILE A 102 6.43 4.65 0.95
N VAL A 103 5.76 3.91 0.07
CA VAL A 103 4.70 2.95 0.41
C VAL A 103 5.22 1.57 0.07
N ALA A 104 5.58 0.80 1.08
CA ALA A 104 6.12 -0.54 0.89
C ALA A 104 4.98 -1.58 0.94
N ALA A 105 4.98 -2.51 -0.02
CA ALA A 105 4.26 -3.77 0.15
C ALA A 105 4.90 -4.57 1.28
N ASP A 106 4.13 -5.47 1.92
CA ASP A 106 4.51 -6.20 3.13
C ASP A 106 5.98 -6.69 3.11
N GLY A 107 6.37 -7.51 2.13
CA GLY A 107 7.74 -8.04 2.03
C GLY A 107 8.83 -7.01 1.66
N ALA A 108 8.46 -5.89 1.04
CA ALA A 108 9.42 -4.89 0.56
C ALA A 108 10.14 -4.14 1.71
N VAL A 109 9.55 -4.12 2.90
CA VAL A 109 10.20 -3.54 4.10
C VAL A 109 11.44 -4.32 4.54
N GLY A 110 11.54 -5.60 4.15
CA GLY A 110 12.73 -6.43 4.38
C GLY A 110 13.95 -5.85 3.67
N ALA A 111 13.80 -5.50 2.39
CA ALA A 111 14.87 -4.90 1.59
C ALA A 111 15.38 -3.57 2.18
N ILE A 112 14.52 -2.77 2.83
CA ILE A 112 14.95 -1.55 3.54
C ILE A 112 15.94 -1.87 4.66
N SER A 113 15.75 -2.98 5.36
CA SER A 113 16.61 -3.41 6.47
C SER A 113 17.95 -3.97 6.01
N GLU A 114 18.05 -4.39 4.75
CA GLU A 114 19.27 -4.94 4.14
C GLU A 114 20.19 -3.84 3.56
N MET A 115 19.67 -2.62 3.44
CA MET A 115 20.46 -1.47 3.00
C MET A 115 21.58 -1.11 4.00
N PRO A 116 22.66 -0.46 3.55
CA PRO A 116 23.64 0.16 4.45
C PRO A 116 22.95 1.09 5.46
N ALA A 117 23.41 1.08 6.72
CA ALA A 117 22.73 1.71 7.85
C ALA A 117 22.26 3.17 7.59
N SER A 118 23.09 4.01 6.96
CA SER A 118 22.73 5.39 6.64
C SER A 118 21.61 5.53 5.60
N LEU A 119 21.56 4.63 4.62
CA LEU A 119 20.49 4.59 3.61
C LEU A 119 19.23 3.95 4.18
N SER A 120 19.37 2.90 5.00
CA SER A 120 18.26 2.27 5.70
C SER A 120 17.51 3.28 6.59
N GLU A 121 18.23 4.05 7.40
CA GLU A 121 17.64 5.09 8.25
C GLU A 121 16.88 6.14 7.42
N LYS A 122 17.47 6.57 6.30
CA LYS A 122 16.83 7.51 5.37
C LYS A 122 15.56 6.94 4.75
N ALA A 123 15.57 5.66 4.34
CA ALA A 123 14.41 4.95 3.80
C ALA A 123 13.31 4.75 4.84
N TRP A 124 13.65 4.38 6.08
CA TRP A 124 12.69 4.29 7.18
C TRP A 124 12.04 5.64 7.50
N SER A 125 12.80 6.74 7.45
CA SER A 125 12.23 8.08 7.62
C SER A 125 11.29 8.48 6.45
N ALA A 126 11.50 7.93 5.26
CA ALA A 126 10.68 8.17 4.08
C ALA A 126 9.40 7.32 4.07
N LEU A 127 9.34 6.23 4.85
CA LEU A 127 8.19 5.33 4.92
C LEU A 127 6.92 6.04 5.43
N CYS A 128 5.80 5.72 4.79
CA CYS A 128 4.45 6.07 5.23
C CYS A 128 3.97 5.03 6.25
N ALA A 129 4.03 5.37 7.53
CA ALA A 129 3.50 4.59 8.65
C ALA A 129 2.78 5.49 9.66
#